data_AF-A0A453E2D5-F1
#
_entry.id   AF-A0A453E2D5-F1
#
_cell.length_a   1.000
_cell.length_b   1.000
_cell.length_c   1.000
_cell.angle_alpha   90.00
_cell.angle_beta   90.00
_cell.angle_gamma   90.00
#
_symmetry.space_group_name_H-M   'P 1'
#
loop_
_entity.id
_entity.type
_entity.pdbx_description
1 polymer ?
#
loop_
_entity_poly.entity_id
_entity_poly.type
_entity_poly.pdbx_seq_one_letter_code
_entity_poly.pdbx_strand_id
1 'polypeptide(L)'
;GFVAQLKAQKKIVRNVIGHCLSIHGNGNLYIGDFRLPPGDVTWAPMSTSLPYYSPGPATLLYDEQPIRDSPAFTTVFDSGATYTYMPGQNIQWPCFKGSRHPP
;
A
#
# COMPACT_ATOMS: atom_id res chain seq x y z
N GLY A 1 -15.54 9.06 -8.19
CA GLY A 1 -14.45 8.50 -9.02
C GLY A 1 -14.98 7.56 -10.07
N PHE A 2 -14.15 7.18 -11.04
CA PHE A 2 -14.48 6.33 -12.20
C PHE A 2 -15.28 5.06 -11.82
N VAL A 3 -14.82 4.29 -10.82
CA VAL A 3 -15.48 3.05 -10.38
C VAL A 3 -16.88 3.29 -9.82
N ALA A 4 -17.08 4.37 -9.06
CA ALA A 4 -18.38 4.74 -8.54
C ALA A 4 -19.37 5.07 -9.68
N GLN A 5 -18.90 5.68 -10.78
CA GLN A 5 -19.74 5.93 -11.96
C GLN A 5 -20.13 4.62 -12.65
N LEU A 6 -19.20 3.68 -12.80
CA LEU A 6 -19.50 2.35 -13.36
C LEU A 6 -20.53 1.59 -12.51
N LYS A 7 -20.41 1.68 -11.18
CA LYS A 7 -21.40 1.09 -10.27
C LYS A 7 -22.77 1.76 -10.41
N ALA A 8 -22.83 3.09 -10.51
CA ALA A 8 -24.08 3.83 -10.71
C ALA A 8 -24.77 3.46 -12.04
N GLN A 9 -23.99 3.18 -13.09
CA GLN A 9 -24.48 2.73 -14.40
C GLN A 9 -24.74 1.21 -14.47
N LYS A 10 -24.66 0.49 -13.34
CA LYS A 10 -24.87 -0.97 -13.26
C LYS A 10 -23.94 -1.78 -14.16
N LYS A 11 -22.72 -1.29 -14.42
CA LYS A 11 -21.68 -2.01 -15.18
C LYS A 11 -20.84 -2.96 -14.32
N ILE A 12 -20.81 -2.70 -13.01
CA ILE A 12 -20.17 -3.50 -11.97
C ILE A 12 -21.08 -3.52 -10.74
N VAL A 13 -20.93 -4.49 -9.85
CA VAL A 13 -21.76 -4.57 -8.63
C VAL A 13 -21.01 -4.11 -7.36
N ARG A 14 -19.68 -4.21 -7.31
CA ARG A 14 -18.84 -3.67 -6.23
C ARG A 14 -18.08 -2.41 -6.65
N ASN A 15 -17.86 -1.51 -5.69
CA ASN A 15 -17.04 -0.30 -5.88
C ASN A 15 -15.61 -0.57 -5.38
N VAL A 16 -14.90 -1.46 -6.08
CA VAL A 16 -13.56 -1.92 -5.67
C VAL A 16 -12.63 -1.90 -6.89
N ILE A 17 -11.37 -1.57 -6.66
CA ILE A 17 -10.26 -1.74 -7.61
C ILE A 17 -9.27 -2.72 -6.99
N GLY A 18 -8.81 -3.69 -7.77
CA GLY A 18 -7.65 -4.50 -7.45
C GLY A 18 -6.57 -4.28 -8.49
N HIS A 19 -5.29 -4.30 -8.10
CA HIS A 19 -4.19 -4.23 -9.07
C HIS A 19 -3.07 -5.19 -8.70
N CYS A 20 -2.42 -5.73 -9.72
CA CYS A 20 -1.17 -6.46 -9.60
C CYS A 20 -0.13 -5.72 -10.43
N LEU A 21 0.85 -5.09 -9.78
CA LEU A 21 1.95 -4.41 -10.46
C LEU A 21 3.14 -5.37 -10.56
N SER A 22 3.77 -5.43 -11.73
CA SER A 22 4.88 -6.34 -12.01
C SER A 22 6.11 -5.54 -12.42
N ILE A 23 7.26 -5.87 -11.83
CA ILE A 23 8.55 -5.28 -12.19
C ILE A 23 8.98 -5.59 -13.63
N HIS A 24 8.40 -6.65 -14.23
CA HIS A 24 8.68 -7.10 -15.59
C HIS A 24 7.62 -6.61 -16.61
N GLY A 25 6.68 -5.75 -16.19
CA GLY A 25 5.52 -5.37 -17.00
C GLY A 25 4.39 -6.42 -16.95
N ASN A 26 3.35 -6.22 -17.79
CA ASN A 26 2.14 -7.05 -17.85
C ASN A 26 1.36 -7.15 -16.52
N GLY A 27 1.39 -6.10 -15.71
CA GLY A 27 0.50 -5.97 -14.56
C GLY A 27 -0.98 -5.93 -14.95
N ASN A 28 -1.86 -6.20 -13.98
CA ASN A 28 -3.30 -6.25 -14.20
C ASN A 28 -4.04 -5.23 -13.34
N LEU A 29 -5.13 -4.70 -13.89
CA LEU A 29 -6.11 -3.87 -13.18
C LEU A 29 -7.47 -4.55 -13.24
N TYR A 30 -8.05 -4.82 -12.07
CA TYR A 30 -9.37 -5.41 -11.89
C TYR A 30 -10.33 -4.35 -11.37
N ILE A 31 -11.53 -4.27 -11.95
CA ILE A 31 -12.55 -3.28 -11.59
C ILE A 31 -13.84 -4.00 -11.23
N GLY A 32 -14.36 -3.71 -10.04
CA GLY A 32 -15.62 -4.27 -9.56
C GLY A 32 -15.46 -5.66 -8.96
N ASP A 33 -16.06 -6.65 -9.62
CA ASP A 33 -16.20 -8.00 -9.09
C ASP A 33 -15.09 -8.91 -9.59
N PHE A 34 -14.00 -8.92 -8.84
CA PHE A 34 -12.97 -9.95 -8.98
C PHE A 34 -13.14 -10.99 -7.88
N ARG A 35 -13.11 -12.26 -8.27
CA ARG A 35 -13.18 -13.40 -7.34
C ARG A 35 -11.77 -13.64 -6.79
N LEU A 36 -11.50 -13.10 -5.62
CA LEU A 36 -10.35 -13.53 -4.83
C LEU A 36 -10.66 -14.88 -4.20
N PRO A 37 -9.73 -15.86 -4.21
CA PRO A 37 -9.87 -17.04 -3.40
C PRO A 37 -10.02 -16.64 -1.92
N PRO A 38 -10.92 -17.28 -1.16
CA PRO A 38 -11.04 -17.01 0.27
C PRO A 38 -9.70 -17.27 0.98
N GLY A 39 -9.22 -16.30 1.76
CA GLY A 39 -7.98 -16.41 2.54
C GLY A 39 -6.76 -15.67 1.97
N ASP A 40 -6.82 -15.22 0.71
CA ASP A 40 -5.65 -14.64 0.04
C ASP A 40 -5.44 -13.14 0.28
N VAL A 41 -6.35 -12.47 1.01
CA VAL A 41 -6.30 -11.02 1.24
C VAL A 41 -6.59 -10.66 2.69
N THR A 42 -5.72 -9.83 3.27
CA THR A 42 -5.96 -9.14 4.53
C THR A 42 -6.54 -7.76 4.24
N TRP A 43 -7.67 -7.44 4.86
CA TRP A 43 -8.32 -6.13 4.71
C TRP A 43 -7.83 -5.15 5.78
N ALA A 44 -7.53 -3.92 5.37
CA ALA A 44 -7.28 -2.81 6.27
C ALA A 44 -8.40 -1.75 6.11
N PRO A 45 -8.84 -1.10 7.21
CA PRO A 45 -9.78 0.01 7.11
C PRO A 45 -9.14 1.18 6.35
N MET A 46 -9.91 1.83 5.49
CA MET A 46 -9.48 3.05 4.78
C MET A 46 -10.13 4.27 5.42
N SER A 47 -9.35 5.31 5.64
CA SER A 47 -9.83 6.59 6.16
C SER A 47 -10.83 7.22 5.19
N THR A 48 -12.03 7.57 5.70
CA THR A 48 -13.07 8.25 4.94
C THR A 48 -12.97 9.77 5.03
N SER A 49 -12.09 10.31 5.89
CA SER A 49 -11.89 11.75 6.07
C SER A 49 -10.82 12.33 5.13
N LEU A 50 -10.07 11.48 4.44
CA LEU A 50 -8.97 11.88 3.57
C LEU A 50 -9.38 11.73 2.10
N PRO A 51 -9.00 12.69 1.23
CA PRO A 51 -9.36 12.64 -0.20
C PRO A 51 -8.48 11.68 -1.01
N TYR A 52 -7.63 10.88 -0.35
CA TYR A 52 -6.69 9.93 -0.95
C TYR A 52 -6.76 8.59 -0.23
N TYR A 53 -6.29 7.53 -0.89
CA TYR A 53 -6.31 6.17 -0.34
C TYR A 53 -5.30 6.04 0.80
N SER A 54 -5.78 6.19 2.03
CA SER A 54 -4.98 6.08 3.23
C SER A 54 -5.66 5.13 4.23
N PRO A 55 -4.93 4.17 4.82
CA PRO A 55 -5.42 3.43 5.98
C PRO A 55 -5.36 4.24 7.29
N GLY A 56 -4.86 5.48 7.25
CA GLY A 56 -4.56 6.28 8.43
C GLY A 56 -3.12 6.08 8.92
N PRO A 57 -2.86 6.24 10.23
CA PRO A 57 -1.53 6.03 10.81
C PRO A 57 -1.08 4.56 10.71
N ALA A 58 0.14 4.32 10.23
CA ALA A 58 0.77 3.00 10.21
C ALA A 58 2.21 3.03 10.74
N THR A 59 2.63 1.92 11.36
CA THR A 59 4.01 1.72 11.84
C THR A 59 4.79 0.97 10.78
N LEU A 60 5.92 1.52 10.34
CA LEU A 60 6.86 0.79 9.52
C LEU A 60 7.79 -0.03 10.42
N LEU A 61 7.84 -1.33 10.16
CA LEU A 61 8.69 -2.29 10.87
C LEU A 61 9.89 -2.67 9.98
N TYR A 62 11.07 -2.74 10.57
CA TYR A 62 12.27 -3.34 10.03
C TYR A 62 12.71 -4.47 10.96
N ASP A 63 12.85 -5.70 10.46
CA ASP A 63 13.12 -6.89 11.29
C ASP A 63 12.19 -6.98 12.51
N GLU A 64 10.89 -6.78 12.28
CA GLU A 64 9.82 -6.76 13.30
C GLU A 64 9.92 -5.61 14.33
N GLN A 65 10.90 -4.70 14.18
CA GLN A 65 11.13 -3.57 15.07
C GLN A 65 10.66 -2.26 14.42
N PRO A 66 9.95 -1.37 15.15
CA PRO A 66 9.59 -0.05 14.62
C PRO A 66 10.82 0.77 14.23
N ILE A 67 10.79 1.41 13.06
CA ILE A 67 11.90 2.29 12.63
C ILE A 67 11.95 3.64 13.38
N ARG A 68 10.93 3.93 14.18
CA ARG A 68 10.84 5.09 15.09
C ARG A 68 9.84 4.84 16.21
N ASP A 69 10.02 5.49 17.35
CA ASP A 69 9.24 5.24 18.56
C ASP A 69 7.85 5.91 18.58
N SER A 70 7.64 7.05 17.89
CA SER A 70 6.35 7.76 17.78
C SER A 70 6.48 9.08 16.97
N PRO A 71 5.42 9.60 16.32
CA PRO A 71 4.12 8.98 16.05
C PRO A 71 4.16 8.02 14.86
N ALA A 72 3.10 7.24 14.63
CA ALA A 72 2.94 6.46 13.39
C ALA A 72 2.97 7.37 12.14
N PHE A 73 3.34 6.83 10.99
CA PHE A 73 3.34 7.58 9.73
C PHE A 73 1.92 7.67 9.20
N THR A 74 1.47 8.84 8.74
CA THR A 74 0.31 8.89 7.86
C THR A 74 0.68 8.22 6.55
N THR A 75 0.01 7.11 6.22
CA THR A 75 0.35 6.30 5.05
C THR A 75 -0.63 6.56 3.91
N VAL A 76 -0.13 6.59 2.68
CA VAL A 76 -0.93 6.72 1.46
C VAL A 76 -0.53 5.61 0.50
N PHE A 77 -1.51 4.95 -0.11
CA PHE A 77 -1.31 4.04 -1.22
C PHE A 77 -1.48 4.81 -2.53
N ASP A 78 -0.37 5.03 -3.22
CA ASP A 78 -0.31 5.79 -4.47
C ASP A 78 0.42 4.98 -5.54
N SER A 79 -0.33 4.39 -6.48
CA SER A 79 0.24 3.66 -7.62
C SER A 79 0.92 4.57 -8.65
N GLY A 80 0.76 5.89 -8.54
CA GLY A 80 1.42 6.90 -9.39
C GLY A 80 2.82 7.29 -8.89
N ALA A 81 3.21 6.91 -7.67
CA ALA A 81 4.53 7.15 -7.13
C ALA A 81 5.48 5.97 -7.43
N THR A 82 6.64 6.25 -8.02
CA THR A 82 7.64 5.22 -8.35
C THR A 82 8.37 4.68 -7.12
N TYR A 83 8.53 5.52 -6.09
CA TYR A 83 9.23 5.18 -4.85
C TYR A 83 8.32 5.38 -3.64
N THR A 84 8.64 4.68 -2.55
CA THR A 84 8.06 4.99 -1.25
C THR A 84 8.78 6.22 -0.66
N TYR A 85 8.04 7.31 -0.49
CA TYR A 85 8.56 8.53 0.12
C TYR A 85 8.29 8.52 1.62
N MET A 86 9.33 8.80 2.41
CA MET A 86 9.24 8.87 3.86
C MET A 86 9.78 10.23 4.34
N PRO A 87 9.15 10.86 5.34
CA PRO A 87 9.69 12.08 5.93
C PRO A 87 11.04 11.77 6.59
N GLY A 88 12.08 12.53 6.24
CA GLY A 88 13.47 12.24 6.60
C GLY A 88 13.88 12.57 8.04
N GLN A 89 12.95 12.96 8.93
CA GLN A 89 13.28 13.32 10.31
C GLN A 89 13.17 12.11 11.24
N ASN A 90 14.24 11.86 12.01
CA ASN A 90 14.31 10.90 13.12
C ASN A 90 14.03 9.43 12.74
N ILE A 91 14.43 8.99 11.55
CA ILE A 91 14.49 7.56 11.22
C ILE A 91 15.84 7.04 11.72
N GLN A 92 15.83 6.21 12.76
CA GLN A 92 17.02 5.49 13.17
C GLN A 92 17.16 4.27 12.26
N TRP A 93 17.94 4.41 11.19
CA TRP A 93 18.28 3.25 10.38
C TRP A 93 19.13 2.29 11.22
N PRO A 94 18.77 1.00 11.27
CA PRO A 94 19.68 0.00 11.80
C PRO A 94 20.99 0.08 11.02
N CYS A 95 22.11 0.17 11.75
CA CYS A 95 23.43 0.20 11.15
C CYS A 95 23.64 -1.11 10.38
N PHE A 96 23.63 -1.03 9.04
CA PHE A 96 23.99 -2.15 8.18
C PHE A 96 25.44 -2.54 8.43
N LYS A 97 25.69 -3.52 9.28
CA LYS A 97 26.99 -4.19 9.33
C LYS A 97 27.10 -5.07 8.09
N GLY A 98 27.61 -4.50 7.00
CA GLY A 98 28.02 -5.27 5.84
C GLY A 98 29.12 -6.26 6.25
N SER A 99 28.78 -7.54 6.36
CA SER A 99 29.76 -8.60 6.43
C SER A 99 30.42 -8.72 5.07
N ARG A 100 31.59 -8.09 4.90
CA ARG A 100 32.50 -8.41 3.81
C ARG A 100 32.89 -9.87 3.98
N HIS A 101 32.40 -10.75 3.11
CA HIS A 101 33.04 -12.05 2.93
C HIS A 101 34.47 -11.78 2.42
N PRO A 102 35.51 -12.27 3.11
CA PRO A 102 36.87 -12.22 2.57
C PRO A 102 36.93 -13.07 1.30
N PRO A 103 37.83 -12.73 0.35
CA PRO A 103 38.01 -13.46 -0.90
C PRO A 103 38.45 -14.92 -0.69
#